data_AF-A0A522DYG3-F1
#
_entry.id   AF-A0A522DYG3-F1
#
_cell.length_a   1.000
_cell.length_b   1.000
_cell.length_c   1.000
_cell.angle_alpha   90.00
_cell.angle_beta   90.00
_cell.angle_gamma   90.00
#
_symmetry.space_group_name_H-M   'P 1'
#
loop_
_entity.id
_entity.type
_entity.pdbx_description
1 polymer ?
#
loop_
_entity_poly.entity_id
_entity_poly.type
_entity_poly.pdbx_seq_one_letter_code
_entity_poly.pdbx_strand_id
1 'polypeptide(L)'
;MEFKVSKDVEYDTTNARRIFSLLSKSERGLTIVDMSNQLKLNRHTVTKLCERMLMEKKINYDEKGPAKIYYSVGPSKFVGRIDLSDMEKLWIDVFKQPKYIGEEEFVRINQSKHDNLIRSSSKFKSVGAVAIKKSQLVNLIRILRDVARKEFGLSV
;
A
#
# COMPACT_ATOMS: atom_id res chain seq x y z
N MET A 1 15.09 -27.86 9.77
CA MET A 1 14.53 -26.60 9.23
C MET A 1 13.60 -26.06 10.30
N GLU A 2 14.07 -25.13 11.13
CA GLU A 2 13.29 -24.64 12.28
C GLU A 2 12.17 -23.71 11.79
N PHE A 3 10.92 -24.14 12.00
CA PHE A 3 9.74 -23.34 11.74
C PHE A 3 9.58 -22.31 12.84
N LYS A 4 9.78 -21.03 12.52
CA LYS A 4 9.55 -19.91 13.45
C LYS A 4 8.04 -19.74 13.72
N VAL A 5 7.71 -19.74 15.01
CA VAL A 5 6.35 -19.74 15.57
C VAL A 5 5.75 -18.33 15.57
N SER A 6 4.41 -18.27 15.49
CA SER A 6 3.49 -17.12 15.33
C SER A 6 3.83 -15.73 15.91
N LYS A 7 4.76 -15.58 16.87
CA LYS A 7 5.17 -14.28 17.41
C LYS A 7 5.87 -13.39 16.37
N ASP A 8 6.55 -13.98 15.39
CA ASP A 8 7.31 -13.21 14.39
C ASP A 8 6.42 -12.46 13.39
N VAL A 9 5.18 -12.92 13.17
CA VAL A 9 4.23 -12.27 12.25
C VAL A 9 3.53 -11.07 12.90
N GLU A 10 3.31 -11.13 14.22
CA GLU A 10 2.63 -10.06 14.98
C GLU A 10 3.53 -8.83 15.14
N TYR A 11 4.85 -9.03 15.28
CA TYR A 11 5.85 -7.98 15.43
C TYR A 11 5.95 -7.03 14.22
N ASP A 12 5.82 -7.55 13.00
CA ASP A 12 5.87 -6.77 11.76
C ASP A 12 4.69 -5.79 11.63
N THR A 13 3.50 -6.19 12.10
CA THR A 13 2.31 -5.32 12.02
C THR A 13 2.39 -4.14 12.98
N THR A 14 2.98 -4.32 14.17
CA THR A 14 3.13 -3.25 15.16
C THR A 14 4.13 -2.22 14.71
N ASN A 15 5.32 -2.65 14.24
CA ASN A 15 6.33 -1.72 13.75
C ASN A 15 5.91 -1.03 12.45
N ALA A 16 5.22 -1.73 11.54
CA ALA A 16 4.63 -1.09 10.35
C ALA A 16 3.63 0.01 10.74
N ARG A 17 2.76 -0.24 11.72
CA ARG A 17 1.83 0.77 12.26
C ARG A 17 2.57 1.95 12.88
N ARG A 18 3.63 1.71 13.64
CA ARG A 18 4.47 2.77 14.24
C ARG A 18 5.13 3.64 13.16
N ILE A 19 5.71 3.03 12.12
CA ILE A 19 6.29 3.76 10.99
C ILE A 19 5.22 4.58 10.26
N PHE A 20 4.09 3.98 9.90
CA PHE A 20 3.03 4.69 9.21
C PHE A 20 2.47 5.87 10.03
N SER A 21 2.29 5.67 11.33
CA SER A 21 1.85 6.74 12.25
C SER A 21 2.86 7.88 12.32
N LEU A 22 4.16 7.56 12.40
CA LEU A 22 5.23 8.55 12.38
C LEU A 22 5.24 9.34 11.06
N LEU A 23 5.20 8.66 9.91
CA LEU A 23 5.14 9.29 8.60
C LEU A 23 3.87 10.12 8.39
N SER A 24 2.75 9.73 9.01
CA SER A 24 1.49 10.47 8.92
C SER A 24 1.49 11.78 9.72
N LYS A 25 2.44 11.95 10.65
CA LYS A 25 2.65 13.18 11.41
C LYS A 25 3.71 14.11 10.79
N SER A 26 4.55 13.58 9.89
CA SER A 26 5.58 14.38 9.22
C SER A 26 5.07 14.95 7.90
N GLU A 27 4.98 16.27 7.80
CA GLU A 27 4.62 16.96 6.55
C GLU A 27 5.73 16.88 5.50
N ARG A 28 6.99 16.86 5.94
CA ARG A 28 8.17 16.85 5.05
C ARG A 28 8.63 15.45 4.66
N GLY A 29 8.00 14.41 5.21
CA GLY A 29 8.50 13.04 5.14
C GLY A 29 9.73 12.82 6.03
N LEU A 30 10.30 11.62 5.98
CA LEU A 30 11.43 11.19 6.79
C LEU A 30 12.32 10.21 6.01
N THR A 31 13.63 10.21 6.27
CA THR A 31 14.51 9.17 5.75
C THR A 31 14.42 7.89 6.58
N ILE A 32 14.96 6.78 6.06
CA ILE A 32 15.12 5.53 6.82
C ILE A 32 15.92 5.77 8.12
N VAL A 33 16.94 6.62 8.07
CA VAL A 33 17.78 6.94 9.23
C VAL A 33 16.95 7.68 10.29
N ASP A 34 16.16 8.67 9.89
CA ASP A 34 15.30 9.42 10.82
C ASP A 34 14.28 8.51 11.49
N MET A 35 13.60 7.67 10.71
CA MET A 35 12.63 6.71 11.23
C MET A 35 13.26 5.68 12.17
N SER A 36 14.44 5.17 11.82
CA SER A 36 15.21 4.22 12.63
C SER A 36 15.59 4.82 13.99
N ASN A 37 16.10 6.05 13.99
CA ASN A 37 16.51 6.76 15.20
C ASN A 37 15.31 7.06 16.10
N GLN A 38 14.21 7.57 15.55
CA GLN A 38 13.02 7.95 16.34
C GLN A 38 12.29 6.73 16.92
N LEU A 39 12.20 5.63 16.16
CA LEU A 39 11.48 4.43 16.60
C LEU A 39 12.36 3.45 17.38
N LYS A 40 13.67 3.71 17.47
CA LYS A 40 14.70 2.81 18.01
C LYS A 40 14.64 1.43 17.36
N LEU A 41 14.53 1.41 16.03
CA LEU A 41 14.46 0.20 15.21
C LEU A 41 15.71 0.04 14.35
N ASN A 42 16.09 -1.20 14.05
CA ASN A 42 17.16 -1.48 13.10
C ASN A 42 16.81 -0.90 11.71
N ARG A 43 17.78 -0.24 11.06
CA ARG A 43 17.60 0.36 9.71
C ARG A 43 17.11 -0.67 8.70
N HIS A 44 17.65 -1.89 8.71
CA HIS A 44 17.22 -2.99 7.83
C HIS A 44 15.74 -3.33 8.01
N THR A 45 15.28 -3.38 9.26
CA THR A 45 13.86 -3.60 9.58
C THR A 45 13.00 -2.47 9.03
N VAL A 46 13.40 -1.21 9.23
CA VAL A 46 12.68 -0.05 8.70
C VAL A 46 12.63 -0.09 7.17
N THR A 47 13.75 -0.41 6.50
CA THR A 47 13.81 -0.56 5.04
C THR A 47 12.83 -1.61 4.54
N LYS A 48 12.87 -2.83 5.08
CA LYS A 48 11.95 -3.92 4.67
C LYS A 48 10.48 -3.56 4.87
N LEU A 49 10.16 -2.92 6.00
CA LEU A 49 8.79 -2.48 6.26
C LEU A 49 8.36 -1.37 5.30
N CYS A 50 9.24 -0.43 4.98
CA CYS A 50 8.98 0.63 3.99
C CYS A 50 8.80 0.05 2.58
N GLU A 51 9.65 -0.88 2.15
CA GLU A 51 9.50 -1.59 0.87
C GLU A 51 8.13 -2.27 0.76
N ARG A 52 7.72 -2.97 1.82
CA ARG A 52 6.38 -3.57 1.89
C ARG A 52 5.28 -2.51 1.79
N MET A 53 5.36 -1.43 2.55
CA MET A 53 4.35 -0.36 2.51
C MET A 53 4.33 0.39 1.18
N LEU A 54 5.45 0.47 0.46
CA LEU A 54 5.53 0.99 -0.91
C LEU A 54 4.79 0.08 -1.90
N MET A 55 4.99 -1.24 -1.78
CA MET A 55 4.25 -2.23 -2.59
C MET A 55 2.74 -2.12 -2.36
N GLU A 56 2.32 -1.87 -1.11
CA GLU A 56 0.92 -1.66 -0.72
C GLU A 56 0.39 -0.25 -1.05
N LYS A 57 1.23 0.63 -1.62
CA LYS A 57 0.93 2.05 -1.88
C LYS A 57 0.34 2.77 -0.66
N LYS A 58 0.85 2.45 0.54
CA LYS A 58 0.50 3.13 1.80
C LYS A 58 1.45 4.31 2.10
N ILE A 59 2.67 4.21 1.62
CA ILE A 59 3.65 5.29 1.67
C ILE A 59 4.16 5.50 0.25
N ASN A 60 4.78 6.64 0.01
CA ASN A 60 5.53 6.92 -1.20
C ASN A 60 6.86 7.60 -0.82
N TYR A 61 7.73 7.85 -1.79
CA TYR A 61 8.98 8.58 -1.55
C TYR A 61 9.26 9.59 -2.64
N ASP A 62 10.06 10.58 -2.27
CA ASP A 62 10.70 11.53 -3.18
C ASP A 62 12.22 11.38 -3.06
N GLU A 63 12.94 11.64 -4.14
CA GLU A 63 14.40 11.58 -4.17
C GLU A 63 14.97 12.99 -4.13
N LYS A 64 15.73 13.30 -3.07
CA LYS A 64 16.46 14.58 -2.94
C LYS A 64 17.95 14.30 -2.90
N GLY A 65 18.58 14.42 -4.07
CA GLY A 65 19.96 13.98 -4.27
C GLY A 65 20.08 12.47 -4.00
N PRO A 66 21.04 12.01 -3.17
CA PRO A 66 21.19 10.59 -2.85
C PRO A 66 20.17 10.07 -1.82
N ALA A 67 19.34 10.93 -1.24
CA ALA A 67 18.45 10.57 -0.13
C ALA A 67 17.02 10.29 -0.61
N LYS A 68 16.42 9.21 -0.07
CA LYS A 68 14.99 8.91 -0.21
C LYS A 68 14.22 9.45 0.99
N ILE A 69 13.24 10.31 0.73
CA ILE A 69 12.37 10.89 1.74
C ILE A 69 11.01 10.22 1.62
N TYR A 70 10.68 9.39 2.60
CA TYR A 70 9.42 8.65 2.65
C TYR A 70 8.32 9.50 3.28
N TYR A 71 7.10 9.40 2.79
CA TYR A 71 5.94 10.09 3.33
C TYR A 71 4.67 9.23 3.26
N SER A 72 3.73 9.52 4.15
CA SER A 72 2.41 8.88 4.14
C SER A 72 1.57 9.44 2.99
N VAL A 73 0.88 8.57 2.27
CA VAL A 73 -0.06 9.00 1.21
C VAL A 73 -1.42 9.47 1.78
N GLY A 74 -1.56 9.50 3.11
CA GLY A 74 -2.74 9.99 3.80
C GLY A 74 -3.80 8.92 4.08
N PRO A 75 -4.93 9.33 4.68
CA PRO A 75 -6.05 8.43 4.96
C PRO A 75 -6.77 8.01 3.67
N SER A 76 -7.32 6.80 3.69
CA SER A 76 -8.11 6.25 2.59
C SER A 76 -9.58 6.10 2.97
N LYS A 77 -10.46 6.18 1.99
CA LYS A 77 -11.86 5.76 2.08
C LYS A 77 -12.04 4.48 1.27
N PHE A 78 -12.42 3.40 1.93
CA PHE A 78 -12.81 2.16 1.25
C PHE A 78 -14.06 2.40 0.40
N VAL A 79 -14.04 1.94 -0.86
CA VAL A 79 -15.13 2.13 -1.82
C VAL A 79 -15.76 0.80 -2.22
N GLY A 80 -14.97 -0.24 -2.39
CA GLY A 80 -15.50 -1.53 -2.83
C GLY A 80 -14.46 -2.63 -2.89
N ARG A 81 -14.96 -3.85 -3.09
CA ARG A 81 -14.17 -5.06 -3.20
C ARG A 81 -14.65 -5.85 -4.41
N ILE A 82 -13.71 -6.41 -5.16
CA ILE A 82 -13.97 -7.36 -6.23
C ILE A 82 -13.33 -8.68 -5.82
N ASP A 83 -14.12 -9.74 -5.77
CA ASP A 83 -13.62 -11.09 -5.54
C ASP A 83 -13.20 -11.66 -6.90
N LEU A 84 -11.89 -11.87 -7.10
CA LEU A 84 -11.34 -12.48 -8.32
C LEU A 84 -11.46 -14.01 -8.26
N SER A 85 -11.35 -14.56 -7.04
CA SER A 85 -11.62 -15.94 -6.68
C SER A 85 -11.91 -16.02 -5.18
N ASP A 86 -12.19 -17.21 -4.65
CA ASP A 86 -12.36 -17.41 -3.20
C ASP A 86 -11.12 -16.99 -2.38
N MET A 87 -9.96 -17.03 -3.04
CA MET A 87 -8.65 -16.80 -2.43
C MET A 87 -8.04 -15.45 -2.79
N GLU A 88 -8.58 -14.75 -3.79
CA GLU A 88 -8.00 -13.52 -4.33
C GLU A 88 -9.00 -12.38 -4.41
N LYS A 89 -8.61 -11.22 -3.88
CA LYS A 89 -9.49 -10.06 -3.75
C LYS A 89 -8.78 -8.79 -4.20
N LEU A 90 -9.51 -7.92 -4.90
CA LEU A 90 -9.12 -6.55 -5.14
C LEU A 90 -9.86 -5.63 -4.19
N TRP A 91 -9.11 -4.76 -3.52
CA TRP A 91 -9.62 -3.73 -2.62
C TRP A 91 -9.47 -2.38 -3.31
N ILE A 92 -10.56 -1.64 -3.41
CA ILE A 92 -10.60 -0.34 -4.06
C ILE A 92 -10.80 0.73 -2.98
N ASP A 93 -9.79 1.57 -2.84
CA ASP A 93 -9.76 2.69 -1.90
C ASP A 93 -9.57 4.01 -2.65
N VAL A 94 -10.12 5.09 -2.12
CA VAL A 94 -9.91 6.44 -2.64
C VAL A 94 -9.18 7.28 -1.61
N PHE A 95 -8.16 8.00 -2.06
CA PHE A 95 -7.35 8.91 -1.26
C PHE A 95 -7.62 10.34 -1.75
N LYS A 96 -8.49 11.07 -1.04
CA LYS A 96 -8.89 12.44 -1.40
C LYS A 96 -8.01 13.54 -0.81
N GLN A 97 -7.20 13.20 0.20
CA GLN A 97 -6.40 14.16 0.94
C GLN A 97 -4.98 13.61 1.09
N PRO A 98 -4.19 13.56 0.00
CA PRO A 98 -2.79 13.23 0.13
C PRO A 98 -2.11 14.26 1.02
N LYS A 99 -1.29 13.80 1.96
CA LYS A 99 -0.64 14.67 2.95
C LYS A 99 0.61 15.38 2.44
N TYR A 100 1.16 14.90 1.34
CA TYR A 100 2.41 15.42 0.78
C TYR A 100 2.15 16.44 -0.31
N ILE A 101 2.93 17.52 -0.32
CA ILE A 101 2.79 18.61 -1.29
C ILE A 101 3.12 18.08 -2.69
N GLY A 102 2.24 18.36 -3.65
CA GLY A 102 2.39 17.93 -5.05
C GLY A 102 1.79 16.56 -5.36
N GLU A 103 1.28 15.84 -4.36
CA GLU A 103 0.54 14.61 -4.59
C GLU A 103 -0.93 14.93 -4.96
N GLU A 104 -1.44 14.28 -6.01
CA GLU A 104 -2.84 14.39 -6.40
C GLU A 104 -3.70 13.28 -5.77
N GLU A 105 -5.02 13.52 -5.67
CA GLU A 105 -5.98 12.49 -5.30
C GLU A 105 -5.83 11.25 -6.19
N PHE A 106 -6.03 10.07 -5.63
CA PHE A 106 -5.88 8.83 -6.40
C PHE A 106 -6.79 7.71 -5.91
N VAL A 107 -7.04 6.77 -6.82
CA VAL A 107 -7.68 5.49 -6.52
C VAL A 107 -6.59 4.45 -6.33
N ARG A 108 -6.60 3.71 -5.24
CA ARG A 108 -5.74 2.55 -5.04
C ARG A 108 -6.53 1.28 -5.32
N ILE A 109 -5.96 0.40 -6.14
CA ILE A 109 -6.43 -0.97 -6.30
C ILE A 109 -5.35 -1.87 -5.72
N ASN A 110 -5.65 -2.53 -4.60
CA ASN A 110 -4.74 -3.43 -3.91
C ASN A 110 -5.19 -4.87 -4.05
N GLN A 111 -4.33 -5.75 -4.55
CA GLN A 111 -4.59 -7.18 -4.60
C GLN A 111 -4.12 -7.84 -3.31
N SER A 112 -4.99 -8.67 -2.73
CA SER A 112 -4.64 -9.55 -1.63
C SER A 112 -4.91 -11.00 -1.99
N LYS A 113 -4.06 -11.91 -1.52
CA LYS A 113 -4.26 -13.36 -1.61
C LYS A 113 -4.40 -13.97 -0.23
N HIS A 114 -5.19 -15.03 -0.15
CA HIS A 114 -5.36 -15.79 1.06
C HIS A 114 -4.07 -16.55 1.39
N ASP A 115 -3.56 -16.36 2.61
CA ASP A 115 -2.37 -17.00 3.14
C ASP A 115 -2.80 -18.10 4.11
N ASN A 116 -2.68 -19.35 3.65
CA ASN A 116 -3.07 -20.54 4.42
C ASN A 116 -2.21 -20.76 5.67
N LEU A 117 -1.07 -20.07 5.79
CA LEU A 117 -0.17 -20.18 6.94
C LEU A 117 -0.55 -19.20 8.07
N ILE A 118 -1.43 -18.23 7.80
CA ILE A 118 -1.90 -17.26 8.80
C ILE A 118 -3.11 -17.82 9.56
N ARG A 119 -2.94 -18.07 10.86
CA ARG A 119 -3.99 -18.62 11.75
C ARG A 119 -5.03 -17.59 12.22
N SER A 120 -4.91 -16.31 11.85
CA SER A 120 -5.84 -15.24 12.27
C SER A 120 -7.04 -15.10 11.32
N SER A 121 -8.11 -14.44 11.79
CA SER A 121 -9.38 -14.28 11.05
C SER A 121 -9.25 -13.47 9.74
N SER A 122 -8.22 -12.63 9.59
CA SER A 122 -7.94 -11.91 8.34
C SER A 122 -6.82 -12.61 7.57
N LYS A 123 -7.14 -13.75 6.95
CA LYS A 123 -6.18 -14.59 6.21
C LYS A 123 -5.67 -13.99 4.90
N PHE A 124 -5.72 -12.68 4.68
CA PHE A 124 -5.36 -12.05 3.40
C PHE A 124 -4.08 -11.23 3.50
N LYS A 125 -3.10 -11.51 2.64
CA LYS A 125 -1.84 -10.78 2.52
C LYS A 125 -1.81 -9.98 1.22
N SER A 126 -1.37 -8.73 1.30
CA SER A 126 -1.15 -7.90 0.10
C SER A 126 -0.10 -8.53 -0.80
N VAL A 127 -0.41 -8.61 -2.09
CA VAL A 127 0.54 -8.96 -3.14
C VAL A 127 1.14 -7.72 -3.77
N GLY A 128 0.32 -6.68 -3.94
CA GLY A 128 0.76 -5.40 -4.47
C GLY A 128 -0.44 -4.51 -4.78
N ALA A 129 -0.16 -3.22 -4.94
CA ALA A 129 -1.16 -2.23 -5.26
C ALA A 129 -0.73 -1.31 -6.40
N VAL A 130 -1.71 -0.87 -7.16
CA VAL A 130 -1.57 0.20 -8.15
C VAL A 130 -2.29 1.44 -7.64
N ALA A 131 -1.65 2.59 -7.79
CA ALA A 131 -2.23 3.89 -7.49
C ALA A 131 -2.53 4.60 -8.82
N ILE A 132 -3.81 4.82 -9.10
CA ILE A 132 -4.30 5.48 -10.31
C ILE A 132 -4.65 6.90 -9.94
N LYS A 133 -3.81 7.80 -10.43
CA LYS A 133 -3.96 9.23 -10.26
C LYS A 133 -5.29 9.75 -10.82
N LYS A 134 -5.87 10.76 -10.17
CA LYS A 134 -7.12 11.41 -10.61
C LYS A 134 -7.05 11.85 -12.07
N SER A 135 -5.94 12.46 -12.47
CA SER A 135 -5.67 12.88 -13.84
C SER A 135 -5.79 11.76 -14.89
N GLN A 136 -5.52 10.51 -14.50
CA GLN A 136 -5.53 9.34 -15.37
C GLN A 136 -6.77 8.45 -15.23
N LEU A 137 -7.62 8.71 -14.24
CA LEU A 137 -8.72 7.80 -13.89
C LEU A 137 -9.75 7.66 -15.02
N VAL A 138 -10.10 8.75 -15.69
CA VAL A 138 -11.04 8.74 -16.83
C VAL A 138 -10.47 7.91 -17.99
N ASN A 139 -9.17 8.07 -18.28
CA ASN A 139 -8.51 7.35 -19.36
C ASN A 139 -8.48 5.84 -19.06
N LEU A 140 -8.17 5.45 -17.81
CA LEU A 140 -8.21 4.05 -17.39
C LEU A 140 -9.62 3.45 -17.57
N ILE A 141 -10.66 4.14 -17.10
CA ILE A 141 -12.04 3.67 -17.23
C ILE A 141 -12.42 3.47 -18.70
N ARG A 142 -12.02 4.41 -19.58
CA ARG A 142 -12.26 4.29 -21.02
C ARG A 142 -11.58 3.06 -21.61
N ILE A 143 -10.30 2.85 -21.32
CA ILE A 143 -9.54 1.70 -21.81
C ILE A 143 -10.19 0.39 -21.33
N LEU A 144 -10.58 0.30 -20.06
CA LEU A 144 -11.23 -0.89 -19.52
C LEU A 144 -12.59 -1.16 -20.16
N ARG A 145 -13.39 -0.13 -20.44
CA ARG A 145 -14.66 -0.26 -21.18
C ARG A 145 -14.44 -0.74 -22.61
N ASP A 146 -13.43 -0.19 -23.29
CA ASP A 146 -13.09 -0.60 -24.66
C ASP A 146 -12.64 -2.07 -24.71
N VAL A 147 -11.79 -2.49 -23.76
CA VAL A 147 -11.39 -3.90 -23.61
C VAL A 147 -12.60 -4.78 -23.37
N ALA A 148 -13.49 -4.41 -22.44
CA ALA A 148 -14.68 -5.19 -22.13
C ALA A 148 -15.61 -5.37 -23.35
N ARG A 149 -15.80 -4.32 -24.15
CA ARG A 149 -16.64 -4.38 -25.36
C ARG A 149 -15.98 -5.14 -26.51
N LYS A 150 -14.72 -4.81 -26.82
CA LYS A 150 -14.04 -5.31 -28.03
C LYS A 150 -13.50 -6.72 -27.87
N GLU A 151 -12.92 -7.03 -26.72
CA GLU A 151 -12.26 -8.33 -26.48
C GLU A 151 -13.22 -9.35 -25.86
N PHE A 152 -14.16 -8.88 -25.03
CA PHE A 152 -15.05 -9.77 -24.27
C PHE A 152 -16.53 -9.67 -24.66
N GLY A 153 -16.89 -8.80 -25.61
CA GLY A 153 -18.28 -8.66 -26.08
C GLY A 153 -19.27 -8.18 -25.01
N LEU A 154 -18.79 -7.57 -23.93
CA LEU A 154 -19.62 -7.15 -22.80
C LEU A 154 -20.30 -5.80 -23.07
N SER A 155 -21.55 -5.68 -22.66
CA SER A 155 -22.29 -4.41 -22.68
C SER A 155 -22.06 -3.63 -21.39
N VAL A 156 -21.06 -2.74 -21.39
CA VAL A 156 -20.68 -1.85 -20.26
C VAL A 156 -20.45 -0.41 -20.68
#